data_AF-A0A7W5FL83-F1
#
_entry.id   AF-A0A7W5FL83-F1
#
_cell.length_a   1.000
_cell.length_b   1.000
_cell.length_c   1.000
_cell.angle_alpha   90.00
_cell.angle_beta   90.00
_cell.angle_gamma   90.00
#
_symmetry.space_group_name_H-M   'P 1'
#
loop_
_entity.id
_entity.type
_entity.pdbx_description
1 polymer ?
#
loop_
_entity_poly.entity_id
_entity_poly.type
_entity_poly.pdbx_seq_one_letter_code
_entity_poly.pdbx_strand_id
1 'polypeptide(L)' 'MRRLGEYITLNLVLLLLWAFLAAMDGSIAPLEGAILFYAAFIGLLHHASIKQFLFGSEPGDDGG' A
#
# COMPACT_ATOMS: atom_id res chain seq x y z
N MET A 1 9.90 10.51 9.65
CA MET A 1 9.58 9.55 8.56
C MET A 1 8.09 9.17 8.46
N ARG A 2 7.30 9.27 9.53
CA ARG A 2 5.86 8.88 9.57
C ARG A 2 4.98 9.52 8.48
N ARG A 3 5.18 10.81 8.18
CA ARG A 3 4.45 11.54 7.12
C ARG A 3 4.75 11.05 5.69
N LEU A 4 5.99 10.59 5.44
CA LEU A 4 6.38 10.09 4.11
C LEU A 4 5.73 8.73 3.83
N GLY A 5 5.70 7.85 4.84
CA GLY A 5 5.00 6.56 4.73
C GLY A 5 3.50 6.73 4.53
N GLU A 6 2.86 7.66 5.25
CA GLU A 6 1.45 8.00 5.04
C GLU A 6 1.20 8.52 3.61
N TYR A 7 2.08 9.37 3.08
CA TYR A 7 1.99 9.86 1.70
C TYR A 7 2.11 8.74 0.66
N ILE A 8 3.05 7.81 0.86
CA ILE A 8 3.23 6.64 -0.03
C ILE A 8 1.99 5.75 0.00
N THR A 9 1.46 5.43 1.20
CA THR A 9 0.22 4.67 1.35
C THR A 9 -0.93 5.33 0.60
N LEU A 10 -1.10 6.65 0.76
CA LEU A 10 -2.20 7.40 0.16
C LEU A 10 -2.13 7.36 -1.39
N ASN A 11 -0.93 7.51 -1.96
CA ASN A 11 -0.72 7.40 -3.40
C ASN A 11 -1.01 5.98 -3.92
N LEU A 12 -0.58 4.94 -3.20
CA LEU A 12 -0.84 3.55 -3.61
C LEU A 12 -2.35 3.22 -3.55
N VAL A 13 -3.06 3.75 -2.56
CA VAL A 13 -4.53 3.62 -2.48
C VAL A 13 -5.22 4.36 -3.62
N LEU A 14 -4.78 5.58 -3.97
CA LEU A 14 -5.30 6.29 -5.14
C LEU A 14 -5.04 5.51 -6.43
N LEU A 15 -3.85 4.92 -6.58
CA LEU A 15 -3.50 4.13 -7.75
C LEU A 15 -4.40 2.89 -7.89
N LEU A 16 -4.69 2.19 -6.78
CA LEU A 16 -5.65 1.07 -6.77
C LEU A 16 -7.05 1.51 -7.22
N LEU A 17 -7.54 2.62 -6.68
CA LEU A 17 -8.86 3.16 -7.03
C LEU A 17 -8.92 3.54 -8.51
N TRP A 18 -7.88 4.21 -9.00
CA TRP A 18 -7.78 4.60 -10.40
C TRP A 18 -7.74 3.40 -11.34
N ALA A 19 -6.89 2.40 -11.04
CA ALA A 19 -6.79 1.18 -11.84
C ALA A 19 -8.12 0.41 -11.89
N PHE A 20 -8.84 0.36 -10.77
CA PHE A 20 -10.17 -0.26 -10.71
C PHE A 20 -11.20 0.49 -11.58
N LEU A 21 -11.26 1.82 -11.47
CA LEU A 21 -12.17 2.64 -12.28
C LEU A 21 -11.84 2.55 -13.77
N ALA A 22 -10.56 2.61 -14.12
CA ALA A 22 -10.10 2.55 -15.51
C ALA A 22 -10.35 1.16 -16.15
N ALA A 23 -10.28 0.09 -15.35
CA ALA A 23 -10.68 -1.25 -15.78
C ALA A 23 -12.21 -1.38 -15.96
N MET A 24 -13.01 -0.77 -15.08
CA MET A 24 -14.48 -0.77 -15.23
C MET A 24 -14.95 -0.02 -16.47
N ASP A 25 -14.33 1.13 -16.76
CA ASP A 25 -14.67 1.97 -17.91
C ASP A 25 -14.11 1.42 -19.23
N GLY A 26 -13.36 0.32 -19.18
CA GLY A 26 -12.71 -0.30 -20.34
C GLY A 26 -11.57 0.55 -20.94
N SER A 27 -11.15 1.61 -20.23
CA SER A 27 -10.02 2.46 -20.61
C SER A 27 -8.69 1.71 -20.63
N ILE A 28 -8.59 0.60 -19.90
CA ILE A 28 -7.42 -0.27 -19.82
C ILE A 28 -7.88 -1.72 -19.99
N ALA A 29 -7.06 -2.56 -20.64
CA ALA A 29 -7.35 -3.98 -20.73
C ALA A 29 -7.40 -4.63 -19.33
N PRO A 30 -8.27 -5.63 -19.09
CA PRO A 30 -8.38 -6.28 -17.79
C PRO A 30 -7.06 -6.83 -17.25
N LEU A 31 -6.19 -7.33 -18.13
CA LEU A 31 -4.86 -7.85 -17.77
C LEU A 31 -3.94 -6.75 -17.24
N GLU A 32 -3.89 -5.62 -17.93
CA GLU A 32 -3.07 -4.47 -17.56
C GLU A 32 -3.57 -3.84 -16.24
N GLY A 33 -4.89 -3.71 -16.08
CA GLY A 33 -5.52 -3.29 -14.84
C GLY A 33 -5.18 -4.22 -13.66
N ALA A 34 -5.21 -5.53 -13.88
CA ALA A 34 -4.82 -6.51 -12.87
C ALA A 34 -3.33 -6.41 -12.47
N ILE A 35 -2.43 -6.20 -13.43
CA ILE A 35 -0.99 -6.01 -13.16
C ILE A 35 -0.75 -4.76 -12.31
N LEU A 36 -1.38 -3.64 -12.69
CA LEU A 36 -1.28 -2.37 -11.93
C LEU A 36 -1.85 -2.51 -10.52
N PHE A 37 -2.97 -3.21 -10.39
CA PHE A 37 -3.59 -3.49 -9.10
C PHE A 37 -2.68 -4.35 -8.21
N TYR A 38 -2.09 -5.42 -8.76
CA TYR A 38 -1.16 -6.28 -8.03
C TYR A 38 0.08 -5.52 -7.57
N ALA A 39 0.68 -4.70 -8.43
CA ALA A 39 1.86 -3.91 -8.08
C ALA A 39 1.57 -2.94 -6.93
N ALA A 40 0.44 -2.23 -6.99
CA ALA A 40 0.04 -1.29 -5.94
C ALA A 40 -0.29 -2.01 -4.61
N PHE A 41 -0.93 -3.17 -4.68
CA PHE A 41 -1.26 -3.99 -3.52
C PHE A 41 -0.02 -4.56 -2.82
N ILE A 42 0.96 -5.06 -3.59
CA ILE A 42 2.25 -5.52 -3.06
C ILE A 42 2.98 -4.38 -2.37
N GLY A 43 2.98 -3.17 -2.95
CA GLY A 43 3.57 -1.97 -2.34
C GLY A 43 2.93 -1.61 -0.99
N LEU A 44 1.60 -1.75 -0.88
CA LEU A 44 0.88 -1.51 0.37
C LEU A 44 1.19 -2.54 1.44
N LEU A 45 1.20 -3.83 1.09
CA LEU A 45 1.56 -4.90 2.01
C LEU A 45 3.01 -4.77 2.49
N HIS A 46 3.93 -4.43 1.59
CA HIS A 46 5.33 -4.24 1.94
C HIS A 46 5.51 -3.05 2.89
N HIS A 47 4.85 -1.92 2.62
CA HIS A 47 4.88 -0.77 3.53
C HIS A 47 4.21 -1.06 4.89
N ALA A 48 3.10 -1.81 4.91
CA ALA A 48 2.42 -2.22 6.14
C ALA A 48 3.27 -3.19 6.97
N SER A 49 3.94 -4.15 6.32
CA SER A 49 4.88 -5.09 6.94
C SER A 49 6.13 -4.37 7.47
N ILE A 50 6.69 -3.42 6.72
CA ILE A 50 7.79 -2.56 7.17
C ILE A 50 7.37 -1.75 8.40
N LYS A 51 6.16 -1.19 8.44
CA LYS A 51 5.63 -0.54 9.64
C LYS A 51 5.56 -1.51 10.82
N GLN A 52 4.99 -2.70 10.65
CA GLN A 52 4.93 -3.69 11.72
C GLN A 52 6.31 -4.13 12.21
N PHE A 53 7.31 -4.21 11.33
CA PHE A 53 8.69 -4.55 11.73
C PHE A 53 9.40 -3.39 12.44
N LEU A 54 9.22 -2.14 11.98
CA LEU A 54 9.78 -0.94 12.62
C LEU A 54 9.12 -0.57 13.95
N PHE A 55 7.83 -0.87 14.12
CA PHE A 55 7.10 -0.69 15.38
C PHE A 55 7.07 -1.96 16.23
N GLY A 56 7.56 -3.09 15.71
CA GLY A 56 7.65 -4.40 16.38
C GLY A 56 8.93 -4.58 17.20
N SER A 57 9.49 -3.49 17.72
CA SER A 57 10.64 -3.51 18.63
C SER A 57 10.54 -2.31 19.58
N GLU A 58 9.41 -2.12 20.24
CA GLU A 58 9.46 -1.49 21.57
C GLU A 58 9.99 -2.57 22.52
N PRO A 59 11.23 -2.46 23.04
CA PRO A 59 11.65 -3.29 24.16
C PRO A 59 10.74 -2.94 25.34
N GLY A 60 10.23 -3.97 26.00
CA GLY A 60 9.18 -3.87 27.01
C GLY A 60 9.34 -2.70 27.97
N ASP A 61 8.26 -1.92 28.10
CA ASP A 61 7.91 -1.25 29.34
C ASP A 61 7.22 -2.28 30.26
N ASP A 62 7.94 -3.36 30.57
CA ASP A 62 7.62 -4.27 31.66
C ASP A 62 8.62 -3.95 32.79
N GLY A 63 8.22 -3.09 33.71
CA GLY A 63 8.72 -3.13 35.09
C GLY A 63 8.89 -1.80 35.81
N GLY A 64 7.99 -1.52 36.75
CA GLY A 64 8.31 -0.82 38.00
C GLY A 64 7.40 0.34 38.38
#